data_AF-A0A4Y6KV55-F1
#
_entry.id   AF-A0A4Y6KV55-F1
#
_cell.length_a   1.000
_cell.length_b   1.000
_cell.length_c   1.000
_cell.angle_alpha   90.00
_cell.angle_beta   90.00
_cell.angle_gamma   90.00
#
_symmetry.space_group_name_H-M   'P 1'
#
loop_
_entity.id
_entity.type
_entity.pdbx_description
1 polymer ?
#
loop_
_entity_poly.entity_id
_entity_poly.type
_entity_poly.pdbx_seq_one_letter_code
_entity_poly.pdbx_strand_id
1 'polypeptide(L)'
;MSKANLKLRVTFDFELTAPPALLESDHDALCRQLHDALGAMVFQGMPTVTAKQLTKLGASMLAHHAHLDAANLSAPGIAREALVAAAPHLTDDELDQLARRAAAKAPAGGDDLLRYLRRQALAMINEYRMVSCVVEAKLISGAPARLEGKLNLTNGSVMLVERDRQSRLQANQGAIAVLAADGTAAMSASCAGHTLSGPVIEVAVGELARHRDALMRDWQRAGA
;
A
#
# COMPACT_ATOMS: atom_id res chain seq x y z
N MET A 1 -22.92 28.03 20.48
CA MET A 1 -22.03 27.06 21.16
C MET A 1 -21.56 26.07 20.12
N SER A 2 -20.25 25.82 19.98
CA SER A 2 -19.75 24.86 18.99
C SER A 2 -20.17 23.45 19.40
N LYS A 3 -20.85 22.72 18.50
CA LYS A 3 -21.06 21.28 18.67
C LYS A 3 -19.71 20.60 18.44
N ALA A 4 -19.00 20.28 19.52
CA ALA A 4 -17.77 19.50 19.44
C ALA A 4 -18.13 18.02 19.33
N ASN A 5 -17.85 17.41 18.17
CA ASN A 5 -17.98 15.97 17.99
C ASN A 5 -16.70 15.28 18.46
N LEU A 6 -16.84 14.24 19.27
CA LEU A 6 -15.73 13.44 19.76
C LEU A 6 -15.69 12.09 19.04
N LYS A 7 -14.50 11.66 18.63
CA LYS A 7 -14.27 10.31 18.08
C LYS A 7 -13.77 9.40 19.20
N LEU A 8 -14.65 8.50 19.66
CA LEU A 8 -14.30 7.44 20.62
C LEU A 8 -14.02 6.14 19.88
N ARG A 9 -12.89 5.48 20.18
CA ARG A 9 -12.56 4.12 19.72
C ARG A 9 -12.35 3.24 20.94
N VAL A 10 -13.04 2.10 20.98
CA VAL A 10 -12.89 1.06 21.99
C VAL A 10 -12.58 -0.23 21.25
N THR A 11 -11.47 -0.88 21.58
CA THR A 11 -10.99 -2.11 20.94
C THR A 11 -11.12 -3.26 21.92
N PHE A 12 -11.62 -4.41 21.43
CA PHE A 12 -11.67 -5.66 22.17
C PHE A 12 -10.92 -6.71 21.36
N ASP A 13 -9.92 -7.33 21.97
CA ASP A 13 -9.15 -8.41 21.36
C ASP A 13 -9.57 -9.73 21.97
N PHE A 14 -9.87 -10.71 21.11
CA PHE A 14 -10.34 -12.03 21.51
C PHE A 14 -9.35 -13.09 21.03
N GLU A 15 -8.74 -13.82 21.94
CA GLU A 15 -7.98 -15.02 21.62
C GLU A 15 -8.94 -16.22 21.61
N LEU A 16 -9.04 -16.86 20.45
CA LEU A 16 -10.02 -17.92 20.20
C LEU A 16 -9.30 -19.22 19.83
N THR A 17 -9.73 -20.33 20.43
CA THR A 17 -9.43 -21.65 19.87
C THR A 17 -10.32 -21.86 18.65
N ALA A 18 -9.73 -22.00 17.47
CA ALA A 18 -10.46 -22.17 16.22
C ALA A 18 -10.48 -23.63 15.75
N PRO A 19 -11.61 -24.14 15.21
CA PRO A 19 -11.65 -25.45 14.57
C PRO A 19 -10.80 -25.47 13.29
N PRO A 20 -10.28 -26.64 12.85
CA PRO A 20 -9.38 -26.74 11.70
C PRO A 20 -9.90 -26.05 10.42
N ALA A 21 -11.20 -26.13 10.16
CA ALA A 21 -11.84 -25.50 9.00
C ALA A 21 -11.65 -23.97 8.92
N LEU A 22 -11.56 -23.28 10.07
CA LEU A 22 -11.28 -21.84 10.10
C LEU A 22 -9.81 -21.52 9.84
N LEU A 23 -8.89 -22.44 10.17
CA LEU A 23 -7.46 -22.23 10.05
C LEU A 23 -6.97 -22.24 8.59
N GLU A 24 -7.71 -22.92 7.71
CA GLU A 24 -7.42 -23.00 6.27
C GLU A 24 -8.04 -21.85 5.45
N SER A 25 -8.90 -21.05 6.07
CA SER A 25 -9.55 -19.92 5.42
C SER A 25 -8.56 -18.77 5.20
N ASP A 26 -8.67 -18.08 4.06
CA ASP A 26 -8.05 -16.76 3.94
C ASP A 26 -8.79 -15.74 4.80
N HIS A 27 -8.18 -14.57 5.00
CA HIS A 27 -8.71 -13.53 5.88
C HIS A 27 -10.15 -13.13 5.51
N ASP A 28 -10.48 -12.95 4.23
CA ASP A 28 -11.82 -12.52 3.81
C ASP A 28 -12.88 -13.61 4.05
N ALA A 29 -12.53 -14.89 3.84
CA ALA A 29 -13.41 -16.00 4.18
C ALA A 29 -13.57 -16.14 5.70
N LEU A 30 -12.50 -16.00 6.47
CA LEU A 30 -12.51 -16.08 7.93
C LEU A 30 -13.35 -14.95 8.54
N CYS A 31 -13.13 -13.71 8.10
CA CYS A 31 -13.92 -12.56 8.54
C CYS A 31 -15.41 -12.73 8.21
N ARG A 32 -15.76 -13.24 7.02
CA ARG A 32 -17.17 -13.52 6.70
C ARG A 32 -17.78 -14.58 7.62
N GLN A 33 -17.10 -15.71 7.80
CA GLN A 33 -17.59 -16.78 8.67
C GLN A 33 -17.75 -16.33 10.12
N LEU A 34 -16.79 -15.56 10.65
CA LEU A 34 -16.88 -14.99 12.00
C LEU A 34 -17.96 -13.91 12.08
N HIS A 35 -18.14 -13.08 11.05
CA HIS A 35 -19.20 -12.09 11.00
C HIS A 35 -20.58 -12.77 11.09
N ASP A 36 -20.80 -13.81 10.29
CA ASP A 36 -22.05 -14.58 10.28
C ASP A 36 -22.29 -15.27 11.63
N ALA A 37 -21.25 -15.83 12.25
CA ALA A 37 -21.33 -16.49 13.55
C ALA A 37 -21.63 -15.52 14.71
N LEU A 38 -21.00 -14.34 14.72
CA LEU A 38 -21.24 -13.31 15.74
C LEU A 38 -22.60 -12.61 15.55
N GLY A 39 -22.99 -12.39 14.29
CA GLY A 39 -24.30 -11.92 13.88
C GLY A 39 -24.74 -10.57 14.49
N ALA A 40 -26.05 -10.30 14.38
CA ALA A 40 -26.63 -9.04 14.80
C ALA A 40 -26.48 -8.75 16.31
N MET A 41 -26.38 -9.79 17.15
CA MET A 41 -26.21 -9.62 18.59
C MET A 41 -24.93 -8.83 18.92
N VAL A 42 -23.83 -9.08 18.23
CA VAL A 42 -22.58 -8.37 18.47
C VAL A 42 -22.58 -7.04 17.73
N PHE A 43 -22.88 -7.05 16.42
CA PHE A 43 -22.73 -5.87 15.56
C PHE A 43 -23.79 -4.80 15.79
N GLN A 44 -24.97 -5.14 16.32
CA GLN A 44 -26.01 -4.16 16.70
C GLN A 44 -26.16 -4.02 18.23
N GLY A 45 -25.90 -5.09 19.00
CA GLY A 45 -26.00 -5.05 20.45
C GLY A 45 -24.93 -4.19 21.12
N MET A 46 -23.66 -4.29 20.70
CA MET A 46 -22.59 -3.49 21.31
C MET A 46 -22.76 -1.98 21.10
N PRO A 47 -23.08 -1.47 19.90
CA PRO A 47 -23.42 -0.05 19.71
C PRO A 47 -24.59 0.38 20.59
N THR A 48 -25.63 -0.46 20.70
CA THR A 48 -26.83 -0.16 21.51
C THR A 48 -26.49 -0.01 23.00
N VAL A 49 -25.72 -0.94 23.56
CA VAL A 49 -25.30 -0.87 24.97
C VAL A 49 -24.40 0.35 25.20
N THR A 50 -23.45 0.60 24.31
CA THR A 50 -22.53 1.75 24.39
C THR A 50 -23.31 3.07 24.34
N ALA A 51 -24.25 3.22 23.40
CA ALA A 51 -25.11 4.40 23.30
C ALA A 51 -25.95 4.62 24.55
N LYS A 52 -26.51 3.56 25.14
CA LYS A 52 -27.27 3.65 26.40
C LYS A 52 -26.40 4.15 27.55
N GLN A 53 -25.15 3.69 27.67
CA GLN A 53 -24.26 4.16 28.74
C GLN A 53 -23.81 5.60 28.51
N LEU A 54 -23.47 5.98 27.28
CA LEU A 54 -23.08 7.36 26.94
C LEU A 54 -24.23 8.36 27.13
N THR A 55 -25.48 7.93 26.87
CA THR A 55 -26.67 8.76 27.08
C THR A 55 -26.84 9.14 28.56
N LYS A 56 -26.43 8.29 29.50
CA LYS A 56 -26.43 8.62 30.94
C LYS A 56 -25.50 9.79 31.28
N LEU A 57 -24.53 10.06 30.42
CA LEU A 57 -23.58 11.18 30.54
C LEU A 57 -23.97 12.37 29.64
N GLY A 58 -25.16 12.35 29.03
CA GLY A 58 -25.63 13.40 28.13
C GLY A 58 -25.04 13.37 26.73
N ALA A 59 -24.29 12.32 26.36
CA ALA A 59 -23.72 12.14 25.03
C ALA A 59 -24.63 11.26 24.14
N SER A 60 -24.86 11.69 22.90
CA SER A 60 -25.61 10.93 21.90
C SER A 60 -24.67 10.32 20.86
N MET A 61 -24.94 9.07 20.47
CA MET A 61 -24.19 8.40 19.42
C MET A 61 -24.76 8.81 18.06
N LEU A 62 -23.91 9.40 17.22
CA LEU A 62 -24.32 9.90 15.89
C LEU A 62 -24.16 8.85 14.80
N ALA A 63 -23.12 8.03 14.90
CA ALA A 63 -22.81 6.96 13.97
C ALA A 63 -21.96 5.90 14.68
N HIS A 64 -21.95 4.68 14.15
CA HIS A 64 -21.02 3.64 14.52
C HIS A 64 -20.50 2.94 13.28
N HIS A 65 -19.27 2.45 13.35
CA HIS A 65 -18.67 1.63 12.32
C HIS A 65 -18.11 0.39 13.02
N ALA A 66 -18.48 -0.79 12.53
CA ALA A 66 -17.88 -2.03 12.97
C ALA A 66 -16.80 -2.44 11.98
N HIS A 67 -15.64 -2.80 12.51
CA HIS A 67 -14.55 -3.39 11.74
C HIS A 67 -14.24 -4.74 12.38
N LEU A 68 -14.21 -5.79 11.56
CA LEU A 68 -13.82 -7.12 11.97
C LEU A 68 -12.50 -7.45 11.27
N ASP A 69 -11.47 -7.75 12.06
CA ASP A 69 -10.20 -8.29 11.61
C ASP A 69 -10.01 -9.63 12.33
N ALA A 70 -9.51 -10.62 11.61
CA ALA A 70 -9.22 -11.94 12.13
C ALA A 70 -7.93 -12.45 11.50
N ALA A 71 -7.05 -12.99 12.35
CA ALA A 71 -5.75 -13.50 11.97
C ALA A 71 -5.57 -14.93 12.49
N ASN A 72 -5.08 -15.81 11.63
CA ASN A 72 -4.61 -17.12 12.06
C ASN A 72 -3.21 -16.96 12.68
N LEU A 73 -3.14 -16.99 14.02
CA LEU A 73 -1.88 -16.86 14.77
C LEU A 73 -0.95 -18.07 14.63
N SER A 74 -1.43 -19.19 14.09
CA SER A 74 -0.64 -20.40 13.84
C SER A 74 -0.02 -20.44 12.45
N ALA A 75 -0.37 -19.51 11.55
CA ALA A 75 0.22 -19.46 10.22
C ALA A 75 1.68 -18.98 10.31
N PRO A 76 2.60 -19.56 9.51
CA PRO A 76 3.99 -19.11 9.48
C PRO A 76 4.06 -17.64 9.04
N GLY A 77 4.82 -16.84 9.79
CA GLY A 77 5.02 -15.44 9.48
C GLY A 77 5.75 -15.25 8.15
N ILE A 78 5.30 -14.27 7.36
CA ILE A 78 5.99 -13.86 6.13
C ILE A 78 7.07 -12.85 6.51
N ALA A 79 8.31 -13.09 6.05
CA ALA A 79 9.44 -12.21 6.32
C ALA A 79 9.20 -10.79 5.77
N ARG A 80 9.61 -9.77 6.53
CA ARG A 80 9.41 -8.36 6.19
C ARG A 80 10.05 -7.99 4.86
N GLU A 81 11.21 -8.55 4.59
CA GLU A 81 11.99 -8.35 3.38
C GLU A 81 11.21 -8.80 2.14
N ALA A 82 10.48 -9.91 2.22
CA ALA A 82 9.64 -10.41 1.12
C ALA A 82 8.43 -9.49 0.88
N LEU A 83 7.82 -8.99 1.95
CA LEU A 83 6.71 -8.03 1.87
C LEU A 83 7.16 -6.72 1.22
N VAL A 84 8.30 -6.16 1.65
CA VAL A 84 8.88 -4.93 1.09
C VAL A 84 9.28 -5.13 -0.37
N ALA A 85 9.93 -6.26 -0.70
CA ALA A 85 10.33 -6.56 -2.07
C ALA A 85 9.13 -6.68 -3.03
N ALA A 86 8.01 -7.25 -2.57
CA ALA A 86 6.80 -7.39 -3.39
C ALA A 86 5.96 -6.09 -3.43
N ALA A 87 5.90 -5.36 -2.33
CA ALA A 87 4.94 -4.28 -2.15
C ALA A 87 5.56 -3.01 -1.54
N PRO A 88 6.57 -2.41 -2.18
CA PRO A 88 7.31 -1.30 -1.59
C PRO A 88 6.46 -0.03 -1.39
N HIS A 89 5.40 0.13 -2.18
CA HIS A 89 4.42 1.21 -2.05
C HIS A 89 3.57 1.20 -0.77
N LEU A 90 3.50 0.08 -0.05
CA LEU A 90 2.66 -0.02 1.15
C LEU A 90 3.34 0.63 2.36
N THR A 91 2.54 1.24 3.24
CA THR A 91 2.98 1.72 4.57
C THR A 91 3.30 0.55 5.49
N ASP A 92 3.90 0.81 6.65
CA ASP A 92 4.25 -0.27 7.57
C ASP A 92 3.01 -1.01 8.10
N ASP A 93 1.96 -0.28 8.45
CA ASP A 93 0.67 -0.84 8.88
C ASP A 93 0.02 -1.69 7.78
N GLU A 94 0.12 -1.24 6.53
CA GLU A 94 -0.41 -1.96 5.37
C GLU A 94 0.42 -3.22 5.07
N LEU A 95 1.74 -3.18 5.24
CA LEU A 95 2.56 -4.39 5.11
C LEU A 95 2.19 -5.42 6.18
N ASP A 96 1.87 -4.99 7.40
CA ASP A 96 1.40 -5.88 8.46
C ASP A 96 0.02 -6.46 8.12
N GLN A 97 -0.87 -5.66 7.54
CA GLN A 97 -2.16 -6.13 7.03
C GLN A 97 -1.99 -7.15 5.89
N LEU A 98 -1.08 -6.88 4.95
CA LEU A 98 -0.74 -7.80 3.86
C LEU A 98 -0.22 -9.13 4.42
N ALA A 99 0.67 -9.09 5.42
CA ALA A 99 1.21 -10.28 6.06
C ALA A 99 0.08 -11.15 6.65
N ARG A 100 -0.83 -10.54 7.41
CA ARG A 100 -1.98 -11.25 8.02
C ARG A 100 -2.90 -11.87 6.96
N ARG A 101 -3.22 -11.13 5.90
CA ARG A 101 -4.11 -11.57 4.82
C ARG A 101 -3.53 -12.70 3.97
N ALA A 102 -2.23 -12.64 3.72
CA ALA A 102 -1.52 -13.55 2.83
C ALA A 102 -1.06 -14.84 3.51
N ALA A 103 -0.82 -14.84 4.83
CA ALA A 103 -0.13 -15.92 5.54
C ALA A 103 -0.74 -17.30 5.32
N ALA A 104 -2.07 -17.43 5.37
CA ALA A 104 -2.75 -18.73 5.28
C ALA A 104 -2.52 -19.47 3.94
N LYS A 105 -2.29 -18.74 2.84
CA LYS A 105 -2.16 -19.29 1.48
C LYS A 105 -0.84 -18.89 0.81
N ALA A 106 0.13 -18.39 1.58
CA ALA A 106 1.41 -17.97 1.06
C ALA A 106 2.20 -19.18 0.53
N PRO A 107 2.73 -19.12 -0.71
CA PRO A 107 3.67 -20.12 -1.21
C PRO A 107 4.92 -20.20 -0.33
N ALA A 108 5.59 -21.35 -0.33
CA ALA A 108 6.73 -21.63 0.56
C ALA A 108 7.95 -20.71 0.37
N GLY A 109 8.06 -19.97 -0.74
CA GLY A 109 9.13 -19.00 -0.96
C GLY A 109 9.37 -18.63 -2.41
N GLY A 110 10.50 -17.94 -2.64
CA GLY A 110 10.99 -17.59 -3.98
C GLY A 110 10.08 -16.64 -4.76
N ASP A 111 10.19 -16.70 -6.09
CA ASP A 111 9.47 -15.81 -7.00
C ASP A 111 7.95 -16.04 -6.99
N ASP A 112 7.50 -17.25 -6.65
CA ASP A 112 6.07 -17.54 -6.49
C ASP A 112 5.47 -16.79 -5.30
N LEU A 113 6.20 -16.75 -4.17
CA LEU A 113 5.80 -15.95 -3.02
C LEU A 113 5.76 -14.46 -3.38
N LEU A 114 6.79 -13.92 -4.03
CA LEU A 114 6.82 -12.51 -4.42
C LEU A 114 5.67 -12.15 -5.37
N ARG A 115 5.38 -12.97 -6.39
CA ARG A 115 4.25 -12.76 -7.30
C ARG A 115 2.90 -12.86 -6.57
N TYR A 116 2.77 -13.79 -5.63
CA TYR A 116 1.56 -13.92 -4.81
C TYR A 116 1.33 -12.68 -3.94
N LEU A 117 2.34 -12.28 -3.16
CA LEU A 117 2.27 -11.09 -2.29
C LEU A 117 1.99 -9.83 -3.09
N ARG A 118 2.61 -9.69 -4.27
CA ARG A 118 2.37 -8.58 -5.18
C ARG A 118 0.90 -8.48 -5.59
N ARG A 119 0.28 -9.60 -5.99
CA ARG A 119 -1.15 -9.62 -6.35
C ARG A 119 -2.04 -9.25 -5.18
N GLN A 120 -1.75 -9.78 -3.99
CA GLN A 120 -2.51 -9.46 -2.78
C GLN A 120 -2.38 -7.98 -2.39
N ALA A 121 -1.17 -7.41 -2.48
CA ALA A 121 -0.93 -6.00 -2.21
C ALA A 121 -1.74 -5.10 -3.14
N LEU A 122 -1.74 -5.37 -4.45
CA LEU A 122 -2.50 -4.59 -5.44
C LEU A 122 -4.01 -4.75 -5.29
N ALA A 123 -4.49 -5.91 -4.82
CA ALA A 123 -5.90 -6.10 -4.50
C ALA A 123 -6.32 -5.33 -3.24
N MET A 124 -5.41 -5.19 -2.28
CA MET A 124 -5.65 -4.46 -1.03
C MET A 124 -5.59 -2.94 -1.23
N ILE A 125 -4.58 -2.45 -1.94
CA ILE A 125 -4.35 -1.03 -2.23
C ILE A 125 -4.00 -0.88 -3.71
N ASN A 126 -4.95 -0.35 -4.49
CA ASN A 126 -4.77 -0.08 -5.91
C ASN A 126 -4.68 1.42 -6.23
N GLU A 127 -4.44 2.25 -5.21
CA GLU A 127 -4.26 3.69 -5.43
C GLU A 127 -2.87 3.98 -6.02
N TYR A 128 -2.78 5.05 -6.82
CA TYR A 128 -1.52 5.52 -7.34
C TYR A 128 -0.82 6.42 -6.32
N ARG A 129 0.25 5.90 -5.73
CA ARG A 129 1.10 6.65 -4.81
C ARG A 129 2.21 7.31 -5.59
N MET A 130 2.13 8.63 -5.72
CA MET A 130 3.02 9.39 -6.59
C MET A 130 3.97 10.24 -5.76
N VAL A 131 5.26 10.21 -6.09
CA VAL A 131 6.27 11.13 -5.55
C VAL A 131 6.85 11.98 -6.67
N SER A 132 7.13 13.24 -6.39
CA SER A 132 7.85 14.10 -7.35
C SER A 132 9.24 13.55 -7.60
N CYS A 133 9.69 13.60 -8.85
CA CYS A 133 11.01 13.11 -9.25
C CYS A 133 11.60 13.92 -10.41
N VAL A 134 12.92 13.79 -10.57
CA VAL A 134 13.67 14.31 -11.73
C VAL A 134 14.34 13.14 -12.44
N VAL A 135 14.18 13.08 -13.76
CA VAL A 135 14.84 12.10 -14.62
C VAL A 135 16.08 12.73 -15.22
N GLU A 136 17.24 12.15 -14.97
CA GLU A 136 18.50 12.56 -15.57
C GLU A 136 18.87 11.59 -16.71
N ALA A 137 18.87 12.11 -17.94
CA ALA A 137 19.04 11.33 -19.16
C ALA A 137 19.72 12.17 -20.26
N LYS A 138 19.91 11.58 -21.44
CA LYS A 138 20.40 12.21 -22.66
C LYS A 138 19.28 12.30 -23.68
N LEU A 139 19.17 13.45 -24.34
CA LEU A 139 18.30 13.65 -25.51
C LEU A 139 18.89 12.98 -26.74
N ILE A 140 18.10 12.83 -27.81
CA ILE A 140 18.59 12.33 -29.12
C ILE A 140 19.79 13.15 -29.64
N SER A 141 19.87 14.44 -29.32
CA SER A 141 21.03 15.30 -29.67
C SER A 141 22.32 14.94 -28.92
N GLY A 142 22.26 14.04 -27.93
CA GLY A 142 23.35 13.72 -27.02
C GLY A 142 23.48 14.69 -25.85
N ALA A 143 22.73 15.80 -25.83
CA ALA A 143 22.75 16.76 -24.74
C ALA A 143 22.16 16.15 -23.45
N PRO A 144 22.74 16.44 -22.28
CA PRO A 144 22.14 16.06 -21.00
C PRO A 144 20.82 16.80 -20.79
N ALA A 145 19.84 16.11 -20.22
CA ALA A 145 18.53 16.64 -19.88
C ALA A 145 18.13 16.21 -18.46
N ARG A 146 17.41 17.12 -17.80
CA ARG A 146 16.74 16.89 -16.53
C ARG A 146 15.25 17.13 -16.76
N LEU A 147 14.46 16.06 -16.66
CA LEU A 147 13.03 16.10 -16.96
C LEU A 147 12.24 15.93 -15.66
N GLU A 148 11.29 16.82 -15.41
CA GLU A 148 10.47 16.77 -14.21
C GLU A 148 9.30 15.80 -14.39
N GLY A 149 8.96 15.07 -13.33
CA GLY A 149 7.87 14.12 -13.37
C GLY A 149 7.40 13.68 -12.00
N LYS A 150 6.51 12.67 -12.03
CA LYS A 150 6.05 11.96 -10.86
C LYS A 150 6.31 10.47 -11.02
N LEU A 151 7.01 9.87 -10.06
CA LEU A 151 7.25 8.44 -9.97
C LEU A 151 6.07 7.79 -9.25
N ASN A 152 5.49 6.77 -9.88
CA ASN A 152 4.46 5.93 -9.29
C ASN A 152 5.10 4.82 -8.47
N LEU A 153 4.99 4.88 -7.15
CA LEU A 153 5.54 3.87 -6.24
C LEU A 153 4.84 2.53 -6.39
N THR A 154 3.58 2.53 -6.85
CA THR A 154 2.81 1.31 -7.04
C THR A 154 3.46 0.45 -8.11
N ASN A 155 3.73 0.97 -9.31
CA ASN A 155 4.19 0.16 -10.46
C ASN A 155 5.57 0.55 -11.04
N GLY A 156 6.19 1.63 -10.58
CA GLY A 156 7.49 2.11 -11.04
C GLY A 156 7.47 2.99 -12.29
N SER A 157 6.31 3.30 -12.86
CA SER A 157 6.22 4.19 -14.03
C SER A 157 6.48 5.64 -13.65
N VAL A 158 7.22 6.37 -14.49
CA VAL A 158 7.40 7.82 -14.36
C VAL A 158 6.49 8.57 -15.32
N MET A 159 5.71 9.52 -14.79
CA MET A 159 4.85 10.40 -15.56
C MET A 159 5.49 11.79 -15.65
N LEU A 160 5.97 12.17 -16.83
CA LEU A 160 6.57 13.48 -17.05
C LEU A 160 5.52 14.61 -17.06
N VAL A 161 5.94 15.79 -16.61
CA VAL A 161 5.16 17.03 -16.72
C VAL A 161 4.98 17.42 -18.20
N GLU A 162 3.92 18.17 -18.49
CA GLU A 162 3.49 18.45 -19.88
C GLU A 162 4.60 19.04 -20.76
N ARG A 163 5.39 19.97 -20.21
CA ARG A 163 6.55 20.58 -20.89
C ARG A 163 7.55 19.55 -21.41
N ASP A 164 7.76 18.47 -20.67
CA ASP A 164 8.84 17.51 -20.92
C ASP A 164 8.38 16.27 -21.69
N ARG A 165 7.07 16.09 -21.91
CA ARG A 165 6.52 14.93 -22.63
C ARG A 165 7.01 14.82 -24.07
N GLN A 166 7.28 15.95 -24.72
CA GLN A 166 7.78 15.96 -26.10
C GLN A 166 9.29 15.70 -26.19
N SER A 167 9.99 15.59 -25.05
CA SER A 167 11.41 15.30 -25.01
C SER A 167 11.69 13.91 -25.58
N ARG A 168 12.55 13.87 -26.60
CA ARG A 168 13.00 12.61 -27.17
C ARG A 168 14.32 12.20 -26.55
N LEU A 169 14.28 11.13 -25.76
CA LEU A 169 15.45 10.54 -25.13
C LEU A 169 16.24 9.68 -26.13
N GLN A 170 17.55 9.65 -25.98
CA GLN A 170 18.43 8.79 -26.75
C GLN A 170 18.11 7.31 -26.46
N ALA A 171 17.86 6.53 -27.51
CA ALA A 171 17.74 5.09 -27.39
C ALA A 171 19.09 4.47 -27.01
N ASN A 172 19.09 3.39 -26.22
CA ASN A 172 20.28 2.64 -25.82
C ASN A 172 21.34 3.45 -25.03
N GLN A 173 20.94 4.53 -24.35
CA GLN A 173 21.85 5.30 -23.49
C GLN A 173 22.25 4.58 -22.18
N GLY A 174 21.80 3.33 -21.99
CA GLY A 174 21.97 2.56 -20.76
C GLY A 174 20.91 2.92 -19.71
N ALA A 175 21.23 2.61 -18.45
CA ALA A 175 20.40 3.00 -17.32
C ALA A 175 20.33 4.52 -17.18
N ILE A 176 19.13 5.05 -17.01
CA ILE A 176 18.87 6.47 -16.70
C ILE A 176 18.62 6.62 -15.20
N ALA A 177 18.96 7.77 -14.63
CA ALA A 177 18.76 8.01 -13.21
C ALA A 177 17.40 8.68 -12.96
N VAL A 178 16.64 8.17 -12.00
CA VAL A 178 15.43 8.80 -11.46
C VAL A 178 15.72 9.20 -10.03
N LEU A 179 15.73 10.51 -9.80
CA LEU A 179 15.96 11.11 -8.48
C LEU A 179 14.60 11.42 -7.86
N ALA A 180 14.31 10.85 -6.69
CA ALA A 180 13.19 11.30 -5.88
C ALA A 180 13.41 12.75 -5.41
N ALA A 181 12.33 13.43 -5.01
CA ALA A 181 12.38 14.81 -4.51
C ALA A 181 13.51 15.01 -3.50
N ASP A 182 14.16 16.18 -3.56
CA ASP A 182 15.32 16.55 -2.73
C ASP A 182 16.54 15.60 -2.81
N GLY A 183 16.57 14.67 -3.78
CA GLY A 183 17.67 13.73 -3.96
C GLY A 183 17.75 12.62 -2.90
N THR A 184 16.65 12.36 -2.19
CA THR A 184 16.56 11.38 -1.10
C THR A 184 16.79 9.93 -1.57
N ALA A 185 16.51 9.64 -2.84
CA ALA A 185 16.75 8.37 -3.49
C ALA A 185 17.18 8.58 -4.95
N ALA A 186 18.20 7.86 -5.39
CA ALA A 186 18.65 7.81 -6.77
C ALA A 186 18.47 6.38 -7.29
N MET A 187 17.54 6.19 -8.21
CA MET A 187 17.14 4.88 -8.71
C MET A 187 17.57 4.70 -10.16
N SER A 188 17.99 3.49 -10.50
CA SER A 188 18.22 3.09 -11.89
C SER A 188 16.88 2.81 -12.57
N ALA A 189 16.69 3.41 -13.75
CA ALA A 189 15.51 3.21 -14.59
C ALA A 189 15.89 2.86 -16.03
N SER A 190 14.94 2.32 -16.77
CA SER A 190 15.05 2.08 -18.20
C SER A 190 14.08 2.99 -18.96
N CYS A 191 14.42 3.28 -20.23
CA CYS A 191 13.53 3.95 -21.17
C CYS A 191 13.10 2.92 -22.23
N ALA A 192 11.88 2.40 -22.11
CA ALA A 192 11.35 1.32 -22.96
C ALA A 192 10.84 1.81 -24.33
N GLY A 193 10.81 3.13 -24.56
CA GLY A 193 10.41 3.72 -25.83
C GLY A 193 9.73 5.06 -25.64
N HIS A 194 8.87 5.42 -26.60
CA HIS A 194 8.15 6.68 -26.62
C HIS A 194 6.70 6.42 -27.07
N THR A 195 5.74 6.93 -26.31
CA THR A 195 4.32 6.89 -26.64
C THR A 195 3.83 8.30 -26.98
N LEU A 196 2.54 8.42 -27.32
CA LEU A 196 1.90 9.73 -27.52
C LEU A 196 1.97 10.63 -26.28
N SER A 197 2.12 10.05 -25.09
CA SER A 197 2.24 10.79 -23.83
C SER A 197 3.69 11.06 -23.40
N GLY A 198 4.67 10.67 -24.22
CA GLY A 198 6.10 10.92 -23.99
C GLY A 198 6.94 9.66 -23.78
N PRO A 199 8.18 9.79 -23.28
CA PRO A 199 9.05 8.64 -23.07
C PRO A 199 8.51 7.71 -21.97
N VAL A 200 8.57 6.41 -22.22
CA VAL A 200 8.15 5.38 -21.26
C VAL A 200 9.35 5.06 -20.37
N ILE A 201 9.33 5.61 -19.16
CA ILE A 201 10.40 5.48 -18.18
C ILE A 201 9.91 4.61 -17.02
N GLU A 202 10.65 3.56 -16.71
CA GLU A 202 10.27 2.57 -15.69
C GLU A 202 11.42 2.30 -14.72
N VAL A 203 11.11 2.44 -13.42
CA VAL A 203 11.94 1.98 -12.31
C VAL A 203 11.48 0.57 -11.92
N ALA A 204 12.39 -0.39 -11.85
CA ALA A 204 12.03 -1.73 -11.43
C ALA A 204 11.52 -1.75 -9.98
N VAL A 205 10.52 -2.59 -9.68
CA VAL A 205 9.97 -2.71 -8.32
C VAL A 205 11.06 -3.06 -7.28
N GLY A 206 12.06 -3.86 -7.68
CA GLY A 206 13.21 -4.16 -6.83
C GLY A 206 14.06 -2.94 -6.49
N GLU A 207 14.17 -1.95 -7.38
CA GLU A 207 14.83 -0.66 -7.06
C GLU A 207 13.98 0.17 -6.10
N LEU A 208 12.66 0.24 -6.31
CA LEU A 208 11.76 0.92 -5.39
C LEU A 208 11.86 0.35 -3.97
N ALA A 209 11.95 -0.98 -3.85
CA ALA A 209 12.07 -1.66 -2.57
C ALA A 209 13.35 -1.29 -1.81
N ARG A 210 14.48 -1.14 -2.50
CA ARG A 210 15.75 -0.71 -1.86
C ARG A 210 15.68 0.71 -1.30
N HIS A 211 14.84 1.55 -1.89
CA HIS A 211 14.69 2.96 -1.50
C HIS A 211 13.37 3.24 -0.76
N ARG A 212 12.63 2.19 -0.36
CA ARG A 212 11.26 2.29 0.15
C ARG A 212 11.11 3.39 1.21
N ASP A 213 11.92 3.35 2.26
CA ASP A 213 11.68 4.22 3.42
C ASP A 213 11.91 5.70 3.09
N ALA A 214 12.81 6.01 2.17
CA ALA A 214 12.97 7.37 1.65
C ALA A 214 11.72 7.79 0.86
N LEU A 215 11.31 6.96 -0.10
CA LEU A 215 10.17 7.23 -0.99
C LEU A 215 8.84 7.36 -0.23
N MET A 216 8.61 6.49 0.77
CA MET A 216 7.39 6.52 1.58
C MET A 216 7.32 7.76 2.45
N ARG A 217 8.44 8.20 3.02
CA ARG A 217 8.49 9.46 3.79
C ARG A 217 8.20 10.67 2.92
N ASP A 218 8.66 10.68 1.68
CA ASP A 218 8.43 11.77 0.75
C ASP A 218 6.95 11.79 0.30
N TRP A 219 6.37 10.62 0.02
CA TRP A 219 4.95 10.50 -0.30
C TRP A 219 4.05 10.97 0.86
N GLN A 220 4.35 10.52 2.09
CA GLN A 220 3.58 10.92 3.28
C GLN A 220 3.68 12.42 3.57
N ARG A 221 4.85 13.04 3.33
CA ARG A 221 5.02 14.50 3.46
C ARG A 221 4.26 15.29 2.40
N ALA A 222 4.13 14.75 1.19
CA ALA A 222 3.40 15.42 0.10
C ALA A 222 1.86 15.30 0.24
N GLY A 223 1.37 14.35 1.03
CA GLY A 223 -0.06 14.13 1.30
C GLY A 223 -0.59 14.72 2.60
N ALA A 224 0.28 15.31 3.44
CA ALA A 224 -0.07 16.06 4.66
C ALA A 224 -0.27 17.56 4.35
#